data_AF-A0A412IWI4-F1
#
_entry.id   AF-A0A412IWI4-F1
#
_cell.length_a   1.000
_cell.length_b   1.000
_cell.length_c   1.000
_cell.angle_alpha   90.00
_cell.angle_beta   90.00
_cell.angle_gamma   90.00
#
_symmetry.space_group_name_H-M   'P 1'
#
loop_
_entity.id
_entity.type
_entity.pdbx_description
1 polymer ?
#
loop_
_entity_poly.entity_id
_entity_poly.type
_entity_poly.pdbx_seq_one_letter_code
_entity_poly.pdbx_strand_id
1 'polypeptide(L)'
;MNYQNIQSGLSTAFLDKNISSNVLYRPQFISNDYKNGRKVLSTIEDELLHCDSFLISVAFITMGGITPLLQTLRTLEDKGIKGKILTTDYLAFSDPKALDKLATFSNIELKMYLVPDSKNGFHTKGYIFQSNEIYKILIGSSNMTNTALTTNREWNTKIVSTKSGEFKLVQKSRTNI
;
A
#
# COMPACT_ATOMS: atom_id res chain seq x y z
N MET A 1 -15.18 -18.41 -2.45
CA MET A 1 -14.86 -17.06 -2.99
C MET A 1 -15.93 -16.08 -2.53
N ASN A 2 -15.54 -14.91 -2.02
CA ASN A 2 -16.43 -13.97 -1.32
C ASN A 2 -17.11 -12.94 -2.24
N TYR A 3 -17.57 -13.37 -3.43
CA TYR A 3 -18.12 -12.45 -4.45
C TYR A 3 -19.32 -11.65 -3.95
N GLN A 4 -20.24 -12.27 -3.22
CA GLN A 4 -21.40 -11.56 -2.65
C GLN A 4 -20.98 -10.47 -1.66
N ASN A 5 -19.94 -10.70 -0.85
CA ASN A 5 -19.42 -9.69 0.07
C ASN A 5 -18.75 -8.53 -0.67
N ILE A 6 -18.07 -8.80 -1.79
CA ILE A 6 -17.49 -7.75 -2.63
C ILE A 6 -18.60 -6.95 -3.31
N GLN A 7 -19.58 -7.62 -3.92
CA GLN A 7 -20.72 -6.97 -4.57
C GLN A 7 -21.50 -6.08 -3.59
N SER A 8 -21.82 -6.58 -2.40
CA SER A 8 -22.48 -5.76 -1.36
C SER A 8 -21.58 -4.62 -0.90
N GLY A 9 -20.28 -4.86 -0.71
CA GLY A 9 -19.29 -3.84 -0.36
C GLY A 9 -19.19 -2.72 -1.40
N LEU A 10 -19.19 -3.06 -2.68
CA LEU A 10 -19.21 -2.11 -3.81
C LEU A 10 -20.52 -1.32 -3.84
N SER A 11 -21.67 -1.99 -3.71
CA SER A 11 -22.97 -1.33 -3.66
C SER A 11 -23.05 -0.35 -2.49
N THR A 12 -22.56 -0.72 -1.30
CA THR A 12 -22.52 0.20 -0.16
C THR A 12 -21.60 1.40 -0.41
N ALA A 13 -20.41 1.18 -0.98
CA ALA A 13 -19.43 2.25 -1.16
C ALA A 13 -19.80 3.24 -2.27
N PHE A 14 -20.36 2.73 -3.38
CA PHE A 14 -20.54 3.50 -4.60
C PHE A 14 -21.99 3.84 -4.94
N LEU A 15 -22.97 3.12 -4.37
CA LEU A 15 -24.39 3.29 -4.72
C LEU A 15 -25.20 3.84 -3.54
N ASP A 16 -25.19 3.16 -2.39
CA ASP A 16 -25.97 3.57 -1.21
C ASP A 16 -25.33 3.12 0.11
N LYS A 17 -24.92 4.10 0.92
CA LYS A 17 -24.29 3.90 2.23
C LYS A 17 -25.16 3.12 3.24
N ASN A 18 -26.48 3.05 3.03
CA ASN A 18 -27.41 2.36 3.92
C ASN A 18 -27.47 0.85 3.66
N ILE A 19 -26.87 0.36 2.56
CA ILE A 19 -26.76 -1.07 2.28
C ILE A 19 -25.79 -1.69 3.29
N SER A 20 -26.24 -2.72 4.01
CA SER A 20 -25.38 -3.48 4.92
C SER A 20 -24.37 -4.31 4.15
N SER A 21 -23.08 -4.15 4.48
CA SER A 21 -21.98 -4.92 3.90
C SER A 21 -20.82 -5.08 4.86
N ASN A 22 -20.07 -6.16 4.67
CA ASN A 22 -18.87 -6.41 5.44
C ASN A 22 -17.78 -5.37 5.08
N VAL A 23 -17.31 -4.63 6.09
CA VAL A 23 -16.28 -3.59 6.00
C VAL A 23 -15.01 -4.09 5.30
N LEU A 24 -14.63 -5.36 5.49
CA LEU A 24 -13.42 -5.95 4.93
C LEU A 24 -13.42 -6.00 3.39
N TYR A 25 -14.60 -5.99 2.77
CA TYR A 25 -14.79 -6.09 1.31
C TYR A 25 -15.27 -4.78 0.69
N ARG A 26 -15.32 -3.71 1.49
CA ARG A 26 -15.85 -2.42 1.08
C ARG A 26 -14.71 -1.47 0.69
N PRO A 27 -14.79 -0.82 -0.47
CA PRO A 27 -13.91 0.30 -0.80
C PRO A 27 -14.05 1.44 0.22
N GLN A 28 -12.94 2.11 0.52
CA GLN A 28 -12.90 3.13 1.56
C GLN A 28 -12.06 4.33 1.14
N PHE A 29 -12.50 5.53 1.53
CA PHE A 29 -11.65 6.70 1.56
C PHE A 29 -10.80 6.69 2.83
N ILE A 30 -9.48 6.78 2.66
CA ILE A 30 -8.50 6.71 3.74
C ILE A 30 -7.72 8.02 3.78
N SER A 31 -7.79 8.70 4.92
CA SER A 31 -7.07 9.94 5.21
C SER A 31 -6.59 9.95 6.66
N ASN A 32 -5.59 10.78 6.95
CA ASN A 32 -5.29 11.09 8.35
C ASN A 32 -6.41 11.97 8.92
N ASP A 33 -7.07 11.47 9.96
CA ASP A 33 -8.17 12.13 10.65
C ASP A 33 -7.95 11.97 12.15
N TYR A 34 -7.23 12.94 12.71
CA TYR A 34 -6.90 12.99 14.13
C TYR A 34 -8.12 12.98 15.05
N LYS A 35 -9.23 13.59 14.62
CA LYS A 35 -10.44 13.69 15.45
C LYS A 35 -11.08 12.32 15.67
N ASN A 36 -10.97 11.45 14.67
CA ASN A 36 -11.50 10.09 14.72
C ASN A 36 -10.40 9.02 14.90
N GLY A 37 -9.16 9.43 15.24
CA GLY A 37 -8.04 8.52 15.48
C GLY A 37 -7.60 7.70 14.26
N ARG A 38 -7.97 8.10 13.03
CA ARG A 38 -7.64 7.34 11.81
C ARG A 38 -6.35 7.83 11.21
N LYS A 39 -5.45 6.91 10.87
CA LYS A 39 -4.19 7.20 10.18
C LYS A 39 -4.09 6.34 8.93
N VAL A 40 -3.40 6.85 7.91
CA VAL A 40 -3.01 6.03 6.76
C VAL A 40 -2.12 4.89 7.23
N LEU A 41 -1.22 5.17 8.20
CA LEU A 41 -0.35 4.18 8.83
C LEU A 41 -1.09 2.94 9.33
N SER A 42 -2.15 3.12 10.12
CA SER A 42 -2.87 2.00 10.72
C SER A 42 -3.55 1.13 9.66
N THR A 43 -4.04 1.75 8.58
CA THR A 43 -4.58 1.00 7.44
C THR A 43 -3.50 0.15 6.78
N ILE A 44 -2.31 0.70 6.52
CA ILE A 44 -1.21 -0.07 5.90
C ILE A 44 -0.75 -1.20 6.82
N GLU A 45 -0.59 -0.92 8.11
CA GLU A 45 -0.19 -1.91 9.11
C GLU A 45 -1.20 -3.06 9.22
N ASP A 46 -2.49 -2.74 9.31
CA ASP A 46 -3.55 -3.74 9.35
C ASP A 46 -3.54 -4.63 8.10
N GLU A 47 -3.41 -4.03 6.91
CA GLU A 47 -3.41 -4.81 5.67
C GLU A 47 -2.13 -5.65 5.50
N LEU A 48 -0.98 -5.18 5.99
CA LEU A 48 0.25 -5.97 6.05
C LEU A 48 0.08 -7.22 6.93
N LEU A 49 -0.48 -7.07 8.13
CA LEU A 49 -0.63 -8.16 9.10
C LEU A 49 -1.55 -9.30 8.62
N HIS A 50 -2.45 -9.01 7.67
CA HIS A 50 -3.46 -9.94 7.18
C HIS A 50 -3.25 -10.39 5.73
N CYS A 51 -2.10 -10.08 5.12
CA CYS A 51 -1.79 -10.48 3.74
C CYS A 51 -0.89 -11.73 3.67
N ASP A 52 -0.96 -12.44 2.55
CA ASP A 52 -0.07 -13.55 2.19
C ASP A 52 1.11 -13.07 1.33
N SER A 53 1.00 -11.88 0.73
CA SER A 53 2.08 -11.16 0.07
C SER A 53 1.74 -9.68 -0.13
N PHE A 54 2.76 -8.84 -0.31
CA PHE A 54 2.56 -7.41 -0.54
C PHE A 54 3.46 -6.84 -1.64
N LEU A 55 2.97 -5.78 -2.28
CA LEU A 55 3.73 -4.95 -3.20
C LEU A 55 3.52 -3.48 -2.84
N ILE A 56 4.62 -2.75 -2.69
CA ILE A 56 4.60 -1.32 -2.43
C ILE A 56 5.38 -0.61 -3.54
N SER A 57 4.76 0.40 -4.14
CA SER A 57 5.34 1.24 -5.19
C SER A 57 5.17 2.69 -4.77
N VAL A 58 6.22 3.28 -4.19
CA VAL A 58 6.17 4.64 -3.64
C VAL A 58 7.39 5.43 -4.07
N ALA A 59 7.18 6.70 -4.43
CA ALA A 59 8.26 7.57 -4.84
C ALA A 59 9.29 7.76 -3.72
N PHE A 60 8.82 8.05 -2.50
CA PHE A 60 9.68 8.47 -1.40
C PHE A 60 9.52 7.60 -0.16
N ILE A 61 10.65 7.23 0.43
CA ILE A 61 10.74 6.42 1.65
C ILE A 61 11.69 7.12 2.62
N THR A 62 11.21 7.44 3.82
CA THR A 62 12.06 7.99 4.90
C THR A 62 12.14 7.05 6.09
N MET A 63 13.19 7.19 6.89
CA MET A 63 13.39 6.36 8.08
C MET A 63 12.22 6.51 9.05
N GLY A 64 11.73 7.74 9.22
CA GLY A 64 10.55 8.02 10.04
C GLY A 64 9.26 7.38 9.50
N GLY A 65 9.15 7.17 8.19
CA GLY A 65 7.99 6.49 7.60
C GLY A 65 8.02 4.98 7.79
N ILE A 66 9.20 4.35 7.75
CA ILE A 66 9.32 2.90 7.93
C ILE A 66 9.39 2.48 9.40
N THR A 67 9.88 3.33 10.29
CA THR A 67 10.12 2.99 11.71
C THR A 67 8.91 2.33 12.38
N PRO A 68 7.68 2.88 12.26
CA PRO A 68 6.52 2.25 12.88
C PRO A 68 6.17 0.87 12.31
N LEU A 69 6.57 0.59 11.06
CA LEU A 69 6.26 -0.66 10.35
C LEU A 69 7.33 -1.74 10.55
N LEU A 70 8.49 -1.44 11.16
CA LEU A 70 9.60 -2.38 11.24
C LEU A 70 9.25 -3.69 11.97
N GLN A 71 8.48 -3.60 13.07
CA GLN A 71 8.05 -4.79 13.82
C GLN A 71 7.05 -5.63 13.01
N THR A 72 6.16 -4.97 12.28
CA THR A 72 5.21 -5.62 11.37
C THR A 72 5.94 -6.32 10.23
N LEU A 73 6.89 -5.65 9.58
CA LEU A 73 7.73 -6.24 8.53
C LEU A 73 8.55 -7.43 9.05
N ARG A 74 9.08 -7.35 10.27
CA ARG A 74 9.77 -8.47 10.91
C ARG A 74 8.84 -9.67 11.13
N THR A 75 7.62 -9.42 11.60
CA THR A 75 6.60 -10.47 11.75
C THR A 75 6.28 -11.15 10.42
N LEU A 76 6.24 -10.39 9.32
CA LEU A 76 6.04 -10.95 7.98
C LEU A 76 7.25 -11.78 7.52
N GLU A 77 8.46 -11.34 7.84
CA GLU A 77 9.70 -12.10 7.59
C GLU A 77 9.67 -13.45 8.31
N ASP A 78 9.37 -13.45 9.61
CA ASP A 78 9.33 -14.66 10.43
C ASP A 78 8.23 -15.64 9.96
N LYS A 79 7.15 -15.12 9.36
CA LYS A 79 6.07 -15.92 8.71
C LYS A 79 6.40 -16.35 7.28
N GLY A 80 7.51 -15.90 6.70
CA GLY A 80 7.89 -16.18 5.31
C GLY A 80 7.04 -15.45 4.25
N ILE A 81 6.25 -14.45 4.64
CA ILE A 81 5.37 -13.67 3.74
C ILE A 81 6.25 -12.78 2.86
N LYS A 82 6.17 -12.94 1.54
CA LYS A 82 7.05 -12.24 0.59
C LYS A 82 6.53 -10.85 0.24
N GLY A 83 7.46 -9.90 0.18
CA GLY A 83 7.22 -8.50 -0.15
C GLY A 83 8.04 -8.02 -1.34
N LYS A 84 7.49 -7.08 -2.11
CA LYS A 84 8.25 -6.31 -3.10
C LYS A 84 8.08 -4.83 -2.83
N ILE A 85 9.18 -4.08 -2.86
CA ILE A 85 9.17 -2.63 -2.71
C ILE A 85 9.89 -2.03 -3.92
N LEU A 86 9.19 -1.14 -4.64
CA LEU A 86 9.72 -0.35 -5.74
C LEU A 86 9.73 1.12 -5.33
N THR A 87 10.91 1.74 -5.39
CA THR A 87 11.10 3.18 -5.20
C THR A 87 11.87 3.77 -6.38
N THR A 88 12.37 5.00 -6.25
CA THR A 88 13.09 5.70 -7.31
C THR A 88 14.16 6.63 -6.75
N ASP A 89 15.12 7.01 -7.57
CA ASP A 89 16.07 8.09 -7.33
C ASP A 89 15.51 9.49 -7.67
N TYR A 90 14.25 9.58 -8.11
CA TYR A 90 13.58 10.85 -8.39
C TYR A 90 13.73 11.85 -7.22
N LEU A 91 14.25 13.04 -7.52
CA LEU A 91 14.57 14.10 -6.56
C LEU A 91 15.53 13.72 -5.43
N ALA A 92 16.14 12.54 -5.47
CA ALA A 92 17.02 11.99 -4.43
C ALA A 92 16.44 12.15 -2.99
N PHE A 93 15.12 12.00 -2.85
CA PHE A 93 14.42 12.32 -1.60
C PHE A 93 14.48 11.19 -0.57
N SER A 94 14.48 9.92 -1.02
CA SER A 94 14.44 8.78 -0.10
C SER A 94 15.70 8.71 0.77
N ASP A 95 15.54 8.42 2.06
CA ASP A 95 16.66 8.28 3.00
C ASP A 95 17.46 7.01 2.66
N PRO A 96 18.78 7.08 2.36
CA PRO A 96 19.58 5.90 2.09
C PRO A 96 19.54 4.88 3.23
N LYS A 97 19.58 5.35 4.49
CA LYS A 97 19.46 4.51 5.68
C LYS A 97 18.13 3.77 5.78
N ALA A 98 17.04 4.34 5.26
CA ALA A 98 15.75 3.67 5.24
C ALA A 98 15.76 2.52 4.21
N LEU A 99 16.37 2.75 3.05
CA LEU A 99 16.56 1.72 2.02
C LEU A 99 17.46 0.60 2.52
N ASP A 100 18.60 0.93 3.14
CA ASP A 100 19.50 -0.05 3.77
C ASP A 100 18.75 -0.88 4.82
N LYS A 101 17.94 -0.22 5.66
CA LYS A 101 17.15 -0.92 6.67
C LYS A 101 16.12 -1.87 6.04
N LEU A 102 15.40 -1.45 5.00
CA LEU A 102 14.46 -2.31 4.29
C LEU A 102 15.18 -3.50 3.62
N ALA A 103 16.38 -3.29 3.09
CA ALA A 103 17.21 -4.33 2.48
C ALA A 103 17.71 -5.37 3.49
N THR A 104 17.63 -5.13 4.81
CA THR A 104 17.96 -6.14 5.83
C THR A 104 16.93 -7.26 5.96
N PHE A 105 15.72 -7.09 5.42
CA PHE A 105 14.67 -8.11 5.47
C PHE A 105 14.81 -9.11 4.30
N SER A 106 15.05 -10.37 4.62
CA SER A 106 15.28 -11.47 3.66
C SER A 106 14.05 -11.85 2.83
N ASN A 107 12.86 -11.44 3.26
CA ASN A 107 11.59 -11.67 2.55
C ASN A 107 11.19 -10.51 1.63
N ILE A 108 11.96 -9.42 1.58
CA ILE A 108 11.65 -8.22 0.79
C ILE A 108 12.60 -8.12 -0.42
N GLU A 109 12.03 -8.08 -1.62
CA GLU A 109 12.74 -7.65 -2.83
C GLU A 109 12.64 -6.13 -2.96
N LEU A 110 13.73 -5.40 -2.69
CA LEU A 110 13.81 -3.95 -2.85
C LEU A 110 14.43 -3.60 -4.21
N LYS A 111 13.73 -2.78 -4.99
CA LYS A 111 14.19 -2.25 -6.28
C LYS A 111 14.06 -0.74 -6.35
N MET A 112 14.94 -0.14 -7.14
CA MET A 112 14.94 1.28 -7.43
C MET A 112 14.79 1.50 -8.94
N TYR A 113 13.76 2.25 -9.32
CA TYR A 113 13.60 2.80 -10.66
C TYR A 113 14.54 4.00 -10.82
N LEU A 114 15.52 3.87 -11.71
CA LEU A 114 16.41 4.97 -12.07
C LEU A 114 15.73 5.84 -13.12
N VAL A 115 15.52 7.12 -12.80
CA VAL A 115 14.89 8.07 -13.71
C VAL A 115 15.85 8.36 -14.87
N PRO A 116 15.47 8.07 -16.14
CA PRO A 116 16.29 8.43 -17.30
C PRO A 116 16.38 9.96 -17.45
N ASP A 117 17.42 10.45 -18.14
CA ASP A 117 17.66 11.88 -18.40
C ASP A 117 16.45 12.64 -19.00
N SER A 118 15.46 11.92 -19.56
CA SER A 118 14.21 12.44 -20.12
C SER A 118 13.13 12.86 -19.11
N LYS A 119 13.45 13.00 -17.82
CA LYS A 119 12.66 13.71 -16.77
C LYS A 119 11.25 13.19 -16.48
N ASN A 120 10.86 11.99 -16.93
CA ASN A 120 9.57 11.42 -16.52
C ASN A 120 9.67 10.98 -15.05
N GLY A 121 9.09 11.77 -14.14
CA GLY A 121 9.14 11.52 -12.71
C GLY A 121 8.36 10.26 -12.30
N PHE A 122 9.05 9.30 -11.69
CA PHE A 122 8.39 8.20 -10.97
C PHE A 122 7.79 8.76 -9.67
N HIS A 123 6.49 9.03 -9.67
CA HIS A 123 5.81 9.64 -8.52
C HIS A 123 4.64 8.81 -8.00
N THR A 124 4.69 7.48 -8.16
CA THR A 124 3.65 6.57 -7.70
C THR A 124 3.53 6.57 -6.16
N LYS A 125 2.32 6.25 -5.67
CA LYS A 125 2.06 5.85 -4.28
C LYS A 125 0.96 4.79 -4.30
N GLY A 126 1.37 3.54 -4.32
CA GLY A 126 0.51 2.37 -4.34
C GLY A 126 0.97 1.33 -3.34
N TYR A 127 0.02 0.79 -2.59
CA TYR A 127 0.23 -0.31 -1.64
C TYR A 127 -0.77 -1.40 -1.97
N ILE A 128 -0.29 -2.62 -2.16
CA ILE A 128 -1.10 -3.74 -2.61
C ILE A 128 -0.84 -4.90 -1.66
N PHE A 129 -1.92 -5.46 -1.16
CA PHE A 129 -1.92 -6.55 -0.19
C PHE A 129 -2.78 -7.67 -0.77
N GLN A 130 -2.18 -8.84 -0.98
CA GLN A 130 -2.90 -10.00 -1.47
C GLN A 130 -3.16 -10.95 -0.32
N SER A 131 -4.40 -11.41 -0.16
CA SER A 131 -4.75 -12.57 0.67
C SER A 131 -5.62 -13.51 -0.14
N ASN A 132 -5.14 -14.74 -0.33
CA ASN A 132 -5.74 -15.73 -1.22
C ASN A 132 -6.03 -15.13 -2.61
N GLU A 133 -7.31 -15.09 -2.99
CA GLU A 133 -7.81 -14.59 -4.27
C GLU A 133 -8.27 -13.11 -4.20
N ILE A 134 -8.08 -12.46 -3.05
CA ILE A 134 -8.49 -11.07 -2.78
C ILE A 134 -7.27 -10.16 -2.79
N TYR A 135 -7.44 -8.99 -3.40
CA TYR A 135 -6.46 -7.92 -3.44
C TYR A 135 -7.06 -6.69 -2.78
N LYS A 136 -6.35 -6.12 -1.82
CA LYS A 136 -6.65 -4.81 -1.25
C LYS A 136 -5.60 -3.83 -1.70
N ILE A 137 -6.05 -2.76 -2.33
CA ILE A 137 -5.19 -1.84 -3.08
C ILE A 137 -5.43 -0.45 -2.51
N LEU A 138 -4.41 0.16 -1.95
CA LEU A 138 -4.42 1.56 -1.52
C LEU A 138 -3.65 2.39 -2.56
N ILE A 139 -4.32 3.36 -3.17
CA ILE A 139 -3.72 4.30 -4.13
C ILE A 139 -4.08 5.72 -3.69
N GLY A 140 -3.12 6.64 -3.74
CA GLY A 140 -3.38 8.02 -3.36
C GLY A 140 -2.14 8.90 -3.33
N SER A 141 -2.09 9.81 -2.37
CA SER A 141 -1.02 10.80 -2.21
C SER A 141 0.11 10.35 -1.27
N SER A 142 -0.08 9.28 -0.49
CA SER A 142 0.77 8.99 0.66
C SER A 142 2.05 8.25 0.32
N ASN A 143 3.18 8.94 0.39
CA ASN A 143 4.50 8.30 0.42
C ASN A 143 4.75 7.61 1.76
N MET A 144 5.82 6.81 1.84
CA MET A 144 6.22 6.13 3.08
C MET A 144 7.09 7.08 3.93
N THR A 145 6.49 8.19 4.34
CA THR A 145 7.10 9.21 5.20
C THR A 145 6.26 9.40 6.46
N ASN A 146 6.89 9.77 7.59
CA ASN A 146 6.16 9.92 8.86
C ASN A 146 4.97 10.87 8.71
N THR A 147 5.17 12.02 8.07
CA THR A 147 4.12 13.04 7.92
C THR A 147 3.01 12.59 6.99
N ALA A 148 3.30 11.97 5.85
CA ALA A 148 2.26 11.41 4.99
C ALA A 148 1.45 10.32 5.72
N LEU A 149 2.12 9.43 6.45
CA LEU A 149 1.43 8.30 7.08
C LEU A 149 0.62 8.68 8.34
N THR A 150 0.89 9.83 8.95
CA THR A 150 0.31 10.17 10.26
C THR A 150 -0.30 11.55 10.39
N THR A 151 0.16 12.55 9.62
CA THR A 151 -0.18 13.95 9.89
C THR A 151 -0.76 14.76 8.75
N ASN A 152 -0.24 14.58 7.54
CA ASN A 152 -0.63 15.37 6.38
C ASN A 152 -2.07 15.09 5.99
N ARG A 153 -2.69 16.05 5.30
CA ARG A 153 -3.98 15.83 4.64
C ARG A 153 -3.76 14.98 3.40
N GLU A 154 -3.84 13.68 3.59
CA GLU A 154 -3.66 12.68 2.56
C GLU A 154 -5.00 12.15 2.07
N TRP A 155 -5.12 11.96 0.77
CA TRP A 155 -6.27 11.33 0.16
C TRP A 155 -5.84 10.02 -0.47
N ASN A 156 -6.39 8.93 0.02
CA ASN A 156 -6.17 7.61 -0.54
C ASN A 156 -7.50 6.89 -0.73
N THR A 157 -7.56 6.04 -1.73
CA THR A 157 -8.67 5.13 -1.96
C THR A 157 -8.18 3.71 -1.73
N LYS A 158 -8.81 3.02 -0.79
CA LYS A 158 -8.68 1.58 -0.63
C LYS A 158 -9.75 0.91 -1.51
N ILE A 159 -9.30 0.04 -2.41
CA ILE A 159 -10.14 -0.73 -3.34
C ILE A 159 -10.00 -2.20 -2.99
N VAL A 160 -11.09 -2.94 -3.11
CA VAL A 160 -11.11 -4.40 -3.00
C VAL A 160 -11.32 -4.98 -4.39
N SER A 161 -10.44 -5.90 -4.78
CA SER A 161 -10.49 -6.59 -6.06
C SER A 161 -10.23 -8.08 -5.90
N THR A 162 -10.39 -8.82 -6.99
CA THR A 162 -10.06 -10.26 -7.05
C THR A 162 -8.91 -10.48 -8.03
N LYS A 163 -8.34 -11.69 -8.03
CA LYS A 163 -7.29 -12.07 -8.99
C LYS A 163 -7.68 -11.86 -10.45
N SER A 164 -8.96 -11.97 -10.77
CA SER A 164 -9.53 -11.78 -12.11
C SER A 164 -10.07 -10.35 -12.35
N GLY A 165 -9.95 -9.45 -11.36
CA GLY A 165 -10.38 -8.07 -11.48
C GLY A 165 -9.41 -7.23 -12.31
N GLU A 166 -9.95 -6.29 -13.10
CA GLU A 166 -9.17 -5.42 -13.98
C GLU A 166 -8.12 -4.57 -13.24
N PHE A 167 -8.46 -4.11 -12.03
CA PHE A 167 -7.55 -3.31 -11.19
C PHE A 167 -6.23 -4.01 -10.86
N LYS A 168 -6.17 -5.35 -10.93
CA LYS A 168 -4.93 -6.10 -10.74
C LYS A 168 -4.04 -6.11 -11.99
N LEU A 169 -4.62 -5.98 -13.20
CA LEU A 169 -3.87 -6.01 -14.47
C LEU A 169 -3.05 -4.74 -14.71
N VAL A 170 -3.53 -3.59 -14.25
CA VAL A 170 -2.84 -2.28 -14.35
C VAL A 170 -1.52 -2.25 -13.56
N GLN A 171 -1.32 -3.20 -12.64
CA GLN A 171 -0.20 -3.22 -11.71
C GLN A 171 1.02 -3.98 -12.25
N LYS A 172 0.81 -5.14 -12.90
CA LYS A 172 1.93 -5.94 -13.48
C LYS A 172 2.75 -5.15 -14.50
N SER A 173 2.14 -4.26 -15.28
CA SER A 173 2.85 -3.46 -16.28
C SER A 173 3.66 -2.29 -15.68
N ARG A 174 3.36 -1.88 -14.43
CA ARG A 174 3.98 -0.72 -13.78
C ARG A 174 4.95 -1.07 -12.65
N THR A 175 5.00 -2.33 -12.24
CA THR A 175 5.87 -2.81 -11.15
C THR A 175 6.90 -3.86 -11.59
N ASN A 176 6.84 -4.33 -12.84
CA ASN A 176 7.83 -5.22 -13.45
C ASN A 176 9.00 -4.44 -14.09
N ILE A 177 9.45 -3.37 -13.44
CA ILE A 177 10.71 -2.71 -13.81
C ILE A 177 11.87 -3.40 -13.09
#